data_AF-G1LDJ2-F1
#
_entry.id   AF-G1LDJ2-F1
#
_cell.length_a   1.000
_cell.length_b   1.000
_cell.length_c   1.000
_cell.angle_alpha   90.00
_cell.angle_beta   90.00
_cell.angle_gamma   90.00
#
_symmetry.space_group_name_H-M   'P 1'
#
loop_
_entity.id
_entity.type
_entity.pdbx_description
1 polymer ?
#
loop_
_entity_poly.entity_id
_entity_poly.type
_entity_poly.pdbx_seq_one_letter_code
_entity_poly.pdbx_strand_id
1 'polypeptide(L)'
;CGMERAGAGPEARGRAGAVICSPAAARCSSPGRGRGCSAPWSSPRAQEAGPGQPPPELPLFPPPPPPPPTPAATLPDLGDQRERWETFQKRQRLTFEGAAKLLLDTFEYQGLVRHTGGCHCGAVRFEVWASADLHIFDCNCSICKKKQNRHFIVPASRFKLLKGAESITTYTFNTHKAQHTFCKRCGVQSFYTPRSNPGGFGIAPHCLDEGTVRSVVIEEFNGTDWEKAMKEHKTIKNMSKE
;
A
#
# COMPACT_ATOMS: atom_id res chain seq x y z
N CYS A 1 -14.44 -23.37 -4.05
CA CYS A 1 -15.84 -23.60 -3.62
C CYS A 1 -16.74 -23.55 -4.85
N GLY A 2 -16.82 -24.67 -5.58
CA GLY A 2 -17.86 -24.93 -6.57
C GLY A 2 -18.84 -25.93 -5.98
N MET A 3 -20.14 -25.72 -6.19
CA MET A 3 -21.17 -26.70 -5.90
C MET A 3 -21.24 -27.67 -7.07
N GLU A 4 -20.97 -28.94 -6.82
CA GLU A 4 -21.67 -30.05 -7.46
C GLU A 4 -21.93 -31.12 -6.39
N ARG A 5 -23.20 -31.47 -6.20
CA ARG A 5 -23.66 -32.64 -5.44
C ARG A 5 -24.09 -33.69 -6.45
N ALA A 6 -23.57 -34.90 -6.32
CA ALA A 6 -24.33 -36.13 -6.05
C ALA A 6 -23.57 -37.38 -6.54
N GLY A 7 -23.49 -38.39 -5.68
CA GLY A 7 -22.98 -39.72 -6.02
C GLY A 7 -22.50 -40.48 -4.79
N ALA A 8 -23.44 -41.04 -4.02
CA ALA A 8 -23.15 -41.95 -2.91
C ALA A 8 -23.11 -43.41 -3.41
N GLY A 9 -22.11 -44.18 -2.95
CA GLY A 9 -21.99 -45.64 -3.10
C GLY A 9 -20.72 -46.15 -2.36
N PRO A 10 -20.69 -47.39 -1.83
CA PRO A 10 -20.31 -47.63 -0.43
C PRO A 10 -18.94 -48.27 -0.18
N GLU A 11 -18.53 -48.14 1.10
CA GLU A 11 -17.62 -48.97 1.93
C GLU A 11 -16.35 -49.59 1.36
N ALA A 12 -15.21 -49.18 1.94
CA ALA A 12 -14.11 -50.08 2.25
C ALA A 12 -13.41 -49.66 3.57
N ARG A 13 -13.45 -50.58 4.54
CA ARG A 13 -12.78 -50.52 5.85
C ARG A 13 -11.25 -50.58 5.68
N GLY A 14 -10.50 -49.87 6.51
CA GLY A 14 -9.04 -50.03 6.53
C GLY A 14 -8.25 -49.19 7.54
N ARG A 15 -8.26 -49.65 8.80
CA ARG A 15 -7.19 -49.58 9.82
C ARG A 15 -6.55 -48.23 10.23
N ALA A 16 -6.79 -47.95 11.51
CA ALA A 16 -5.98 -47.26 12.52
C ALA A 16 -4.47 -47.15 12.26
N GLY A 17 -3.94 -45.96 12.59
CA GLY A 17 -2.51 -45.68 12.75
C GLY A 17 -2.30 -44.28 13.31
N ALA A 18 -2.67 -44.09 14.58
CA ALA A 18 -2.29 -42.89 15.34
C ALA A 18 -0.79 -42.98 15.68
N VAL A 19 0.01 -42.01 15.22
CA VAL A 19 1.34 -41.76 15.77
C VAL A 19 1.33 -40.39 16.42
N ILE A 20 1.21 -40.44 17.74
CA ILE A 20 1.38 -39.32 18.65
C ILE A 20 2.89 -39.20 18.89
N CYS A 21 3.50 -38.07 18.54
CA CYS A 21 4.79 -37.66 19.09
C CYS A 21 4.69 -36.20 19.52
N SER A 22 4.62 -36.01 20.84
CA SER A 22 4.81 -34.74 21.55
C SER A 22 6.29 -34.56 21.94
N PRO A 23 6.72 -33.34 22.34
CA PRO A 23 8.05 -32.81 22.04
C PRO A 23 9.08 -33.07 23.14
N ALA A 24 10.33 -33.30 22.74
CA ALA A 24 11.46 -33.31 23.67
C ALA A 24 12.01 -31.88 23.84
N ALA A 25 11.90 -31.39 25.07
CA ALA A 25 12.57 -30.19 25.56
C ALA A 25 14.07 -30.44 25.77
N ALA A 26 14.91 -29.46 25.45
CA ALA A 26 16.28 -29.39 25.95
C ALA A 26 16.55 -27.98 26.50
N ARG A 27 16.58 -27.89 27.83
CA ARG A 27 17.20 -26.81 28.60
C ARG A 27 18.60 -27.27 29.01
N CYS A 28 19.61 -26.43 28.89
CA CYS A 28 20.85 -26.41 29.68
C CYS A 28 21.43 -24.98 29.55
N SER A 29 21.40 -24.14 30.59
CA SER A 29 22.33 -24.06 31.73
C SER A 29 23.66 -23.37 31.40
N SER A 30 23.71 -22.05 31.60
CA SER A 30 24.92 -21.30 32.04
C SER A 30 25.17 -21.57 33.54
N PRO A 31 26.29 -21.17 34.20
CA PRO A 31 27.32 -20.20 33.81
C PRO A 31 28.79 -20.59 34.13
N GLY A 32 29.75 -20.05 33.37
CA GLY A 32 31.19 -20.18 33.65
C GLY A 32 31.89 -18.83 33.57
N ARG A 33 32.46 -18.40 34.71
CA ARG A 33 33.22 -17.15 34.89
C ARG A 33 34.57 -17.24 34.18
N GLY A 34 34.95 -16.19 33.46
CA GLY A 34 36.32 -15.95 33.01
C GLY A 34 36.71 -14.50 33.28
N ARG A 35 37.51 -14.30 34.32
CA ARG A 35 38.18 -13.04 34.64
C ARG A 35 39.42 -12.89 33.76
N GLY A 36 39.72 -11.65 33.40
CA GLY A 36 41.09 -11.18 33.15
C GLY A 36 41.36 -10.80 31.70
N CYS A 37 41.44 -9.49 31.46
CA CYS A 37 42.60 -8.83 30.85
C CYS A 37 42.32 -7.32 30.84
N SER A 38 42.85 -6.63 31.84
CA SER A 38 42.98 -5.17 31.85
C SER A 38 44.28 -4.83 31.13
N ALA A 39 44.19 -4.15 29.98
CA ALA A 39 45.31 -3.46 29.37
C ALA A 39 44.92 -1.99 29.17
N PRO A 40 45.81 -1.03 29.48
CA PRO A 40 45.48 0.39 29.47
C PRO A 40 45.46 0.92 28.03
N TRP A 41 44.33 1.54 27.66
CA TRP A 41 44.28 2.38 26.46
C TRP A 41 45.19 3.59 26.64
N SER A 42 46.30 3.58 25.91
CA SER A 42 47.19 4.72 25.76
C SER A 42 46.63 5.58 24.62
N SER A 43 46.18 6.79 24.93
CA SER A 43 45.80 7.79 23.92
C SER A 43 46.98 8.04 22.96
N PRO A 44 46.77 8.08 21.64
CA PRO A 44 47.82 8.56 20.74
C PRO A 44 48.02 10.05 20.97
N ARG A 45 49.25 10.38 21.34
CA ARG A 45 49.83 11.73 21.41
C ARG A 45 49.65 12.41 20.04
N ALA A 46 49.07 13.60 20.04
CA ALA A 46 49.02 14.47 18.86
C ALA A 46 50.45 14.68 18.34
N GLN A 47 50.69 14.32 17.07
CA GLN A 47 51.89 14.72 16.35
C GLN A 47 51.65 16.10 15.76
N GLU A 48 52.47 17.06 16.17
CA GLU A 48 52.59 18.39 15.58
C GLU A 48 53.00 18.25 14.10
N ALA A 49 52.20 18.79 13.19
CA ALA A 49 52.50 18.84 11.77
C ALA A 49 53.44 20.02 11.47
N GLY A 50 54.61 19.75 10.89
CA GLY A 50 55.48 20.78 10.31
C GLY A 50 54.87 21.43 9.07
N PRO A 51 55.41 22.58 8.60
CA PRO A 51 54.78 23.36 7.54
C PRO A 51 54.92 22.64 6.19
N GLY A 52 53.85 21.97 5.76
CA GLY A 52 53.72 21.38 4.42
C GLY A 52 53.43 22.46 3.38
N GLN A 53 54.07 22.35 2.22
CA GLN A 53 53.90 23.24 1.07
C GLN A 53 52.43 23.36 0.62
N PRO A 54 52.02 24.53 0.08
CA PRO A 54 50.66 24.70 -0.44
C PRO A 54 50.41 23.77 -1.65
N PRO A 55 49.18 23.26 -1.80
CA PRO A 55 48.81 22.38 -2.91
C PRO A 55 48.85 23.14 -4.25
N PRO A 56 49.10 22.45 -5.38
CA PRO A 56 49.13 23.10 -6.69
C PRO A 56 47.73 23.59 -7.09
N GLU A 57 47.65 24.83 -7.58
CA GLU A 57 46.42 25.41 -8.13
C GLU A 57 45.92 24.60 -9.33
N LEU A 58 44.68 24.13 -9.25
CA LEU A 58 43.97 23.56 -10.39
C LEU A 58 43.54 24.68 -11.35
N PRO A 59 43.71 24.52 -12.67
CA PRO A 59 43.30 25.55 -13.63
C PRO A 59 41.78 25.74 -13.60
N LEU A 60 41.34 26.98 -13.43
CA LEU A 60 39.93 27.38 -13.49
C LEU A 60 39.41 27.16 -14.91
N PHE A 61 38.45 26.26 -15.08
CA PHE A 61 37.71 26.14 -16.33
C PHE A 61 36.88 27.42 -16.57
N PRO A 62 36.82 27.93 -17.82
CA PRO A 62 35.98 29.08 -18.12
C PRO A 62 34.49 28.74 -17.89
N PRO A 63 33.67 29.72 -17.46
CA PRO A 63 32.24 29.49 -17.25
C PRO A 63 31.57 29.11 -18.58
N PRO A 64 30.54 28.23 -18.53
CA PRO A 64 29.81 27.85 -19.72
C PRO A 64 29.14 29.07 -20.37
N PRO A 65 29.02 29.11 -21.71
CA PRO A 65 28.34 30.19 -22.39
C PRO A 65 26.87 30.31 -21.94
N PRO A 66 26.30 31.53 -21.93
CA PRO A 66 24.90 31.71 -21.57
C PRO A 66 24.00 30.90 -22.52
N PRO A 67 22.88 30.34 -22.01
CA PRO A 67 21.94 29.62 -22.85
C PRO A 67 21.39 30.54 -23.96
N PRO A 68 21.07 29.99 -25.14
CA PRO A 68 20.46 30.78 -26.21
C PRO A 68 19.17 31.43 -25.71
N PRO A 69 18.79 32.62 -26.23
CA PRO A 69 17.54 33.25 -25.84
C PRO A 69 16.38 32.30 -26.16
N THR A 70 15.69 31.86 -25.13
CA THR A 70 14.43 31.12 -25.25
C THR A 70 13.47 31.95 -26.11
N PRO A 71 12.81 31.38 -27.13
CA PRO A 71 11.75 32.11 -27.82
C PRO A 71 10.76 32.56 -26.76
N ALA A 72 10.38 33.84 -26.79
CA ALA A 72 9.35 34.37 -25.91
C ALA A 72 8.15 33.41 -25.97
N ALA A 73 7.75 32.86 -24.82
CA ALA A 73 6.61 31.97 -24.74
C ALA A 73 5.39 32.72 -25.26
N THR A 74 5.03 32.48 -26.51
CA THR A 74 3.75 32.89 -27.05
C THR A 74 2.69 32.26 -26.15
N LEU A 75 1.82 33.09 -25.57
CA LEU A 75 0.61 32.60 -24.90
C LEU A 75 -0.01 31.52 -25.80
N PRO A 76 -0.30 30.31 -25.29
CA PRO A 76 -0.90 29.27 -26.11
C PRO A 76 -2.17 29.81 -26.74
N ASP A 77 -2.28 29.71 -28.06
CA ASP A 77 -3.49 30.10 -28.76
C ASP A 77 -4.65 29.23 -28.26
N LEU A 78 -5.54 29.84 -27.47
CA LEU A 78 -6.68 29.18 -26.86
C LEU A 78 -7.74 28.81 -27.92
N GLY A 79 -7.62 29.32 -29.15
CA GLY A 79 -8.50 29.03 -30.29
C GLY A 79 -8.42 27.58 -30.74
N ASP A 80 -7.23 27.11 -31.11
CA ASP A 80 -7.00 25.72 -31.58
C ASP A 80 -7.32 24.67 -30.51
N GLN A 81 -7.12 25.00 -29.23
CA GLN A 81 -7.43 24.12 -28.10
C GLN A 81 -8.95 24.01 -27.88
N ARG A 82 -9.69 25.10 -28.05
CA ARG A 82 -11.16 25.12 -27.92
C ARG A 82 -11.81 24.24 -28.99
N GLU A 83 -11.39 24.38 -30.25
CA GLU A 83 -11.98 23.62 -31.35
C GLU A 83 -11.69 22.11 -31.24
N ARG A 84 -10.47 21.75 -30.83
CA ARG A 84 -10.11 20.36 -30.51
C ARG A 84 -10.95 19.80 -29.35
N TRP A 85 -11.17 20.60 -28.31
CA TRP A 85 -11.96 20.20 -27.14
C TRP A 85 -13.44 20.03 -27.47
N GLU A 86 -14.04 20.96 -28.22
CA GLU A 86 -15.42 20.85 -28.70
C GLU A 86 -15.62 19.64 -29.62
N THR A 87 -14.63 19.35 -30.47
CA THR A 87 -14.63 18.15 -31.32
C THR A 87 -14.55 16.86 -30.51
N PHE A 88 -13.73 16.85 -29.46
CA PHE A 88 -13.63 15.72 -28.52
C PHE A 88 -14.93 15.52 -27.72
N GLN A 89 -15.53 16.59 -27.19
CA GLN A 89 -16.82 16.53 -26.48
C GLN A 89 -17.94 16.00 -27.39
N LYS A 90 -18.03 16.49 -28.63
CA LYS A 90 -19.00 16.01 -29.63
C LYS A 90 -18.79 14.54 -29.96
N ARG A 91 -17.55 14.08 -30.15
CA ARG A 91 -17.21 12.66 -30.38
C ARG A 91 -17.58 11.76 -29.20
N GLN A 92 -17.38 12.23 -27.98
CA GLN A 92 -17.64 11.48 -26.75
C GLN A 92 -19.09 11.64 -26.25
N ARG A 93 -19.93 12.46 -26.91
CA ARG A 93 -21.30 12.82 -26.49
C ARG A 93 -21.37 13.32 -25.04
N LEU A 94 -20.34 14.04 -24.59
CA LEU A 94 -20.27 14.52 -23.21
C LEU A 94 -21.13 15.77 -23.04
N THR A 95 -21.95 15.80 -21.99
CA THR A 95 -22.55 17.05 -21.50
C THR A 95 -21.46 17.95 -20.95
N PHE A 96 -21.76 19.25 -20.76
CA PHE A 96 -20.82 20.17 -20.12
C PHE A 96 -20.35 19.66 -18.75
N GLU A 97 -21.27 19.10 -17.94
CA GLU A 97 -20.95 18.44 -16.67
C GLU A 97 -20.11 17.18 -16.85
N GLY A 98 -20.41 16.34 -17.86
CA GLY A 98 -19.64 15.15 -18.17
C GLY A 98 -18.21 15.47 -18.63
N ALA A 99 -18.03 16.56 -19.37
CA ALA A 99 -16.73 17.03 -19.82
C ALA A 99 -15.92 17.68 -18.69
N ALA A 100 -16.57 18.44 -17.80
CA ALA A 100 -15.96 18.97 -16.59
C ALA A 100 -15.53 17.84 -15.64
N LYS A 101 -16.38 16.82 -15.46
CA LYS A 101 -16.04 15.62 -14.69
C LYS A 101 -14.87 14.86 -15.32
N LEU A 102 -14.85 14.71 -16.64
CA LEU A 102 -13.73 14.06 -17.32
C LEU A 102 -12.42 14.83 -17.12
N LEU A 103 -12.42 16.16 -17.25
CA LEU A 103 -11.23 16.98 -17.03
C LEU A 103 -10.76 16.91 -15.57
N LEU A 104 -11.68 16.97 -14.61
CA LEU A 104 -11.40 16.81 -13.19
C LEU A 104 -10.84 15.42 -12.90
N ASP A 105 -11.47 14.36 -13.38
CA ASP A 105 -10.96 12.98 -13.25
C ASP A 105 -9.57 12.85 -13.91
N THR A 106 -9.34 13.49 -15.06
CA THR A 106 -8.06 13.45 -15.78
C THR A 106 -6.95 14.21 -15.04
N PHE A 107 -7.28 15.25 -14.26
CA PHE A 107 -6.32 16.00 -13.46
C PHE A 107 -6.13 15.44 -12.04
N GLU A 108 -7.21 15.03 -11.36
CA GLU A 108 -7.19 14.48 -10.00
C GLU A 108 -6.70 13.02 -9.94
N TYR A 109 -6.77 12.28 -11.06
CA TYR A 109 -6.43 10.85 -11.14
C TYR A 109 -5.42 10.50 -12.24
N GLN A 110 -4.50 11.40 -12.58
CA GLN A 110 -3.40 11.05 -13.49
C GLN A 110 -2.67 9.80 -13.00
N GLY A 111 -2.61 8.77 -13.86
CA GLY A 111 -1.95 7.50 -13.56
C GLY A 111 -2.78 6.49 -12.75
N LEU A 112 -4.02 6.81 -12.40
CA LEU A 112 -4.94 5.84 -11.76
C LEU A 112 -5.85 5.18 -12.80
N VAL A 113 -6.27 3.98 -12.47
CA VAL A 113 -7.27 3.21 -13.21
C VAL A 113 -8.43 2.88 -12.29
N ARG A 114 -9.60 2.66 -12.89
CA ARG A 114 -10.79 2.23 -12.15
C ARG A 114 -10.74 0.72 -11.94
N HIS A 115 -10.57 0.30 -10.70
CA HIS A 115 -10.75 -1.09 -10.29
C HIS A 115 -12.18 -1.29 -9.80
N THR A 116 -12.74 -2.48 -10.06
CA THR A 116 -13.97 -2.95 -9.43
C THR A 116 -13.66 -4.13 -8.54
N GLY A 117 -14.53 -4.38 -7.56
CA GLY A 117 -14.35 -5.49 -6.64
C GLY A 117 -15.55 -5.70 -5.74
N GLY A 118 -15.43 -6.66 -4.83
CA GLY A 118 -16.50 -6.97 -3.91
C GLY A 118 -16.21 -8.13 -2.99
N CYS A 119 -17.23 -8.51 -2.22
CA CYS A 119 -17.17 -9.72 -1.41
C CYS A 119 -17.39 -10.97 -2.28
N HIS A 120 -17.04 -12.14 -1.74
CA HIS A 120 -17.14 -13.43 -2.46
C HIS A 120 -18.55 -13.72 -3.01
N CYS A 121 -19.61 -13.44 -2.24
CA CYS A 121 -20.98 -13.72 -2.69
C CYS A 121 -21.60 -12.64 -3.60
N GLY A 122 -20.85 -11.59 -3.94
CA GLY A 122 -21.33 -10.50 -4.80
C GLY A 122 -22.40 -9.59 -4.18
N ALA A 123 -22.77 -9.79 -2.91
CA ALA A 123 -23.73 -8.94 -2.21
C ALA A 123 -23.20 -7.52 -1.96
N VAL A 124 -21.87 -7.38 -1.82
CA VAL A 124 -21.17 -6.11 -1.64
C VAL A 124 -20.30 -5.89 -2.86
N ARG A 125 -20.47 -4.75 -3.54
CA ARG A 125 -19.69 -4.37 -4.74
C ARG A 125 -19.26 -2.91 -4.63
N PHE A 126 -18.06 -2.61 -5.10
CA PHE A 126 -17.49 -1.26 -5.09
C PHE A 126 -16.67 -0.99 -6.35
N GLU A 127 -16.40 0.29 -6.58
CA GLU A 127 -15.33 0.75 -7.47
C GLU A 127 -14.33 1.60 -6.69
N VAL A 128 -13.07 1.58 -7.13
CA VAL A 128 -12.00 2.36 -6.56
C VAL A 128 -11.03 2.85 -7.64
N TRP A 129 -10.63 4.11 -7.57
CA TRP A 129 -9.57 4.68 -8.39
C TRP A 129 -8.23 4.52 -7.68
N ALA A 130 -7.31 3.75 -8.27
CA ALA A 130 -5.98 3.51 -7.74
C ALA A 130 -4.99 3.20 -8.86
N SER A 131 -3.69 3.18 -8.56
CA SER A 131 -2.66 2.79 -9.53
C SER A 131 -2.86 1.33 -9.95
N ALA A 132 -2.61 1.02 -11.23
CA ALA A 132 -2.54 -0.37 -11.69
C ALA A 132 -1.37 -1.14 -11.03
N ASP A 133 -0.33 -0.43 -10.58
CA ASP A 133 0.76 -0.97 -9.78
C ASP A 133 0.46 -0.73 -8.30
N LEU A 134 0.00 -1.77 -7.60
CA LEU A 134 -0.48 -1.67 -6.23
C LEU A 134 0.66 -1.76 -5.22
N HIS A 135 0.68 -0.82 -4.27
CA HIS A 135 1.51 -0.89 -3.09
C HIS A 135 0.69 -1.38 -1.89
N ILE A 136 0.98 -2.58 -1.41
CA ILE A 136 0.19 -3.32 -0.42
C ILE A 136 0.92 -3.36 0.91
N PHE A 137 0.22 -3.03 1.99
CA PHE A 137 0.70 -3.21 3.35
C PHE A 137 0.26 -4.56 3.91
N ASP A 138 1.21 -5.36 4.41
CA ASP A 138 0.98 -6.62 5.13
C ASP A 138 1.21 -6.41 6.63
N CYS A 139 0.11 -6.22 7.37
CA CYS A 139 0.18 -5.87 8.79
C CYS A 139 0.17 -7.10 9.68
N ASN A 140 1.13 -7.16 10.60
CA ASN A 140 1.32 -8.32 11.48
C ASN A 140 0.53 -8.27 12.82
N CYS A 141 -0.35 -7.28 13.03
CA CYS A 141 -1.12 -7.20 14.28
C CYS A 141 -2.10 -8.38 14.43
N SER A 142 -2.59 -8.62 15.64
CA SER A 142 -3.37 -9.82 15.98
C SER A 142 -4.59 -10.04 15.07
N ILE A 143 -5.37 -8.99 14.78
CA ILE A 143 -6.54 -9.10 13.88
C ILE A 143 -6.12 -9.25 12.42
N CYS A 144 -5.10 -8.53 11.96
CA CYS A 144 -4.64 -8.57 10.58
C CYS A 144 -4.03 -9.92 10.23
N LYS A 145 -3.24 -10.53 11.14
CA LYS A 145 -2.78 -11.92 11.02
C LYS A 145 -3.94 -12.91 10.89
N LYS A 146 -4.95 -12.81 11.76
CA LYS A 146 -6.11 -13.71 11.72
C LYS A 146 -6.94 -13.56 10.44
N LYS A 147 -7.03 -12.35 9.89
CA LYS A 147 -7.75 -12.05 8.65
C LYS A 147 -6.93 -12.23 7.38
N GLN A 148 -5.61 -12.40 7.49
CA GLN A 148 -4.67 -12.27 6.36
C GLN A 148 -4.86 -10.93 5.62
N ASN A 149 -4.99 -9.85 6.40
CA ASN A 149 -5.40 -8.54 5.89
C ASN A 149 -4.24 -7.77 5.23
N ARG A 150 -4.02 -8.08 3.96
CA ARG A 150 -3.22 -7.29 3.02
C ARG A 150 -4.09 -6.22 2.37
N HIS A 151 -3.62 -4.98 2.29
CA HIS A 151 -4.41 -3.89 1.72
C HIS A 151 -3.56 -2.74 1.15
N PHE A 152 -4.07 -2.07 0.11
CA PHE A 152 -3.63 -0.71 -0.26
C PHE A 152 -4.63 0.30 0.29
N ILE A 153 -4.21 1.55 0.45
CA ILE A 153 -5.04 2.61 1.01
C ILE A 153 -5.36 3.62 -0.07
N VAL A 154 -6.62 4.06 -0.12
CA VAL A 154 -7.09 5.16 -0.98
C VAL A 154 -7.85 6.20 -0.14
N PRO A 155 -7.87 7.48 -0.56
CA PRO A 155 -8.79 8.46 0.00
C PRO A 155 -10.25 8.07 -0.21
N ALA A 156 -11.14 8.56 0.65
CA ALA A 156 -12.58 8.32 0.50
C ALA A 156 -13.15 8.86 -0.83
N SER A 157 -12.59 9.93 -1.38
CA SER A 157 -12.99 10.49 -2.69
C SER A 157 -12.77 9.51 -3.84
N ARG A 158 -11.82 8.58 -3.72
CA ARG A 158 -11.49 7.58 -4.73
C ARG A 158 -12.30 6.30 -4.63
N PHE A 159 -13.11 6.15 -3.59
CA PHE A 159 -13.87 4.93 -3.33
C PHE A 159 -15.37 5.18 -3.47
N LYS A 160 -16.07 4.22 -4.09
CA LYS A 160 -17.53 4.25 -4.17
C LYS A 160 -18.11 2.87 -3.96
N LEU A 161 -18.99 2.76 -2.96
CA LEU A 161 -19.82 1.58 -2.77
C LEU A 161 -20.93 1.56 -3.83
N LEU A 162 -20.97 0.50 -4.63
CA LEU A 162 -21.95 0.33 -5.71
C LEU A 162 -23.18 -0.46 -5.25
N LYS A 163 -23.00 -1.41 -4.32
CA LYS A 163 -24.06 -2.29 -3.81
C LYS A 163 -23.71 -2.82 -2.41
N GLY A 164 -24.73 -3.09 -1.60
CA GLY A 164 -24.61 -3.93 -0.40
C GLY A 164 -24.43 -3.19 0.91
N ALA A 165 -24.88 -1.92 1.00
CA ALA A 165 -24.82 -1.12 2.23
C ALA A 165 -25.57 -1.80 3.40
N GLU A 166 -26.67 -2.49 3.11
CA GLU A 166 -27.43 -3.29 4.06
C GLU A 166 -26.72 -4.62 4.42
N SER A 167 -25.89 -5.12 3.50
CA SER A 167 -25.19 -6.40 3.58
C SER A 167 -23.82 -6.32 4.27
N ILE A 168 -23.37 -5.13 4.70
CA ILE A 168 -22.14 -4.92 5.47
C ILE A 168 -22.40 -4.78 6.96
N THR A 169 -21.47 -5.25 7.79
CA THR A 169 -21.39 -4.99 9.24
C THR A 169 -19.98 -4.53 9.59
N THR A 170 -19.83 -3.90 10.75
CA THR A 170 -18.55 -3.35 11.20
C THR A 170 -18.19 -3.87 12.59
N TYR A 171 -16.94 -4.30 12.73
CA TYR A 171 -16.34 -4.63 14.02
C TYR A 171 -15.28 -3.58 14.38
N THR A 172 -15.30 -3.09 15.61
CA THR A 172 -14.30 -2.16 16.16
C THR A 172 -13.82 -2.67 17.51
N PHE A 173 -12.58 -2.37 17.86
CA PHE A 173 -11.97 -2.73 19.14
C PHE A 173 -10.82 -1.78 19.49
N ASN A 174 -10.26 -1.92 20.69
CA ASN A 174 -9.15 -1.11 21.20
C ASN A 174 -9.47 0.40 21.13
N THR A 175 -8.87 1.15 20.19
CA THR A 175 -9.13 2.59 20.07
C THR A 175 -10.44 2.92 19.34
N HIS A 176 -11.15 1.91 18.82
CA HIS A 176 -12.37 2.04 18.00
C HIS A 176 -12.23 2.91 16.74
N LYS A 177 -11.00 3.28 16.35
CA LYS A 177 -10.71 4.10 15.15
C LYS A 177 -10.71 3.28 13.87
N ALA A 178 -10.19 2.06 13.93
CA ALA A 178 -10.29 1.14 12.80
C ALA A 178 -11.72 0.59 12.73
N GLN A 179 -12.33 0.68 11.56
CA GLN A 179 -13.65 0.13 11.27
C GLN A 179 -13.48 -1.08 10.36
N HIS A 180 -13.47 -2.28 10.94
CA HIS A 180 -13.36 -3.53 10.19
C HIS A 180 -14.71 -3.90 9.57
N THR A 181 -14.99 -3.38 8.39
CA THR A 181 -16.24 -3.62 7.65
C THR A 181 -16.15 -4.90 6.84
N PHE A 182 -17.17 -5.76 6.90
CA PHE A 182 -17.20 -7.01 6.12
C PHE A 182 -18.63 -7.43 5.78
N CYS A 183 -18.76 -8.31 4.79
CA CYS A 183 -20.05 -8.81 4.36
C CYS A 183 -20.66 -9.72 5.44
N LYS A 184 -21.88 -9.39 5.90
CA LYS A 184 -22.67 -10.21 6.85
C LYS A 184 -22.98 -11.61 6.31
N ARG A 185 -23.01 -11.78 4.98
CA ARG A 185 -23.43 -13.04 4.34
C ARG A 185 -22.28 -14.04 4.16
N CYS A 186 -21.11 -13.57 3.72
CA CYS A 186 -19.96 -14.45 3.43
C CYS A 186 -18.72 -14.19 4.29
N GLY A 187 -18.74 -13.20 5.18
CA GLY A 187 -17.63 -12.89 6.09
C GLY A 187 -16.44 -12.15 5.45
N VAL A 188 -16.40 -12.02 4.12
CA VAL A 188 -15.29 -11.37 3.41
C VAL A 188 -15.21 -9.87 3.73
N GLN A 189 -14.02 -9.42 4.14
CA GLN A 189 -13.65 -8.02 4.30
C GLN A 189 -13.00 -7.53 3.00
N SER A 190 -13.80 -6.98 2.09
CA SER A 190 -13.30 -6.49 0.80
C SER A 190 -12.71 -5.07 0.91
N PHE A 191 -13.15 -4.29 1.88
CA PHE A 191 -12.58 -2.99 2.26
C PHE A 191 -12.82 -2.72 3.75
N TYR A 192 -12.07 -1.80 4.34
CA TYR A 192 -12.27 -1.35 5.72
C TYR A 192 -11.69 0.06 5.94
N THR A 193 -12.01 0.72 7.06
CA THR A 193 -11.36 1.99 7.42
C THR A 193 -10.20 1.70 8.39
N PRO A 194 -8.93 1.91 8.00
CA PRO A 194 -7.78 1.64 8.86
C PRO A 194 -7.58 2.71 9.95
N ARG A 195 -7.01 2.32 11.11
CA ARG A 195 -6.66 3.26 12.22
C ARG A 195 -5.71 4.38 11.77
N SER A 196 -4.77 4.07 10.87
CA SER A 196 -3.77 5.02 10.38
C SER A 196 -4.35 6.08 9.44
N ASN A 197 -5.44 5.75 8.73
CA ASN A 197 -6.03 6.57 7.68
C ASN A 197 -7.57 6.57 7.80
N PRO A 198 -8.13 7.25 8.83
CA PRO A 198 -9.57 7.23 9.08
C PRO A 198 -10.41 7.95 8.01
N GLY A 199 -9.79 8.80 7.19
CA GLY A 199 -10.43 9.48 6.05
C GLY A 199 -10.37 8.70 4.74
N GLY A 200 -9.96 7.43 4.78
CA GLY A 200 -9.81 6.60 3.59
C GLY A 200 -10.21 5.15 3.82
N PHE A 201 -9.99 4.33 2.79
CA PHE A 201 -10.32 2.91 2.81
C PHE A 201 -9.07 2.08 2.50
N GLY A 202 -8.87 1.03 3.30
CA GLY A 202 -7.98 -0.08 2.98
C GLY A 202 -8.73 -1.09 2.13
N ILE A 203 -8.28 -1.33 0.90
CA ILE A 203 -8.89 -2.27 -0.04
C ILE A 203 -8.09 -3.56 -0.07
N ALA A 204 -8.79 -4.69 0.11
CA ALA A 204 -8.17 -6.01 0.00
C ALA A 204 -7.91 -6.34 -1.48
N PRO A 205 -6.65 -6.51 -1.93
CA PRO A 205 -6.33 -6.67 -3.35
C PRO A 205 -6.92 -7.97 -3.93
N HIS A 206 -7.04 -9.02 -3.11
CA HIS A 206 -7.65 -10.30 -3.50
C HIS A 206 -9.18 -10.24 -3.64
N CYS A 207 -9.80 -9.09 -3.37
CA CYS A 207 -11.23 -8.84 -3.58
C CYS A 207 -11.49 -7.93 -4.80
N LEU A 208 -10.45 -7.55 -5.55
CA LEU A 208 -10.60 -6.89 -6.84
C LEU A 208 -10.97 -7.91 -7.91
N ASP A 209 -11.76 -7.48 -8.89
CA ASP A 209 -11.98 -8.28 -10.10
C ASP A 209 -10.72 -8.25 -10.98
N GLU A 210 -10.57 -9.27 -11.82
CA GLU A 210 -9.41 -9.41 -12.69
C GLU A 210 -9.36 -8.34 -13.80
N GLY A 211 -8.15 -8.04 -14.28
CA GLY A 211 -7.94 -7.29 -15.54
C GLY A 211 -7.40 -5.86 -15.42
N THR A 212 -7.35 -5.28 -14.22
CA THR A 212 -6.89 -3.88 -14.02
C THR A 212 -5.59 -3.74 -13.22
N VAL A 213 -5.20 -4.77 -12.47
CA VAL A 213 -3.95 -4.80 -11.71
C VAL A 213 -2.81 -5.28 -12.59
N ARG A 214 -1.72 -4.52 -12.64
CA ARG A 214 -0.51 -4.81 -13.44
C ARG A 214 0.60 -5.40 -12.60
N SER A 215 0.91 -4.82 -11.44
CA SER A 215 1.91 -5.34 -10.52
C SER A 215 1.51 -5.13 -9.06
N VAL A 216 2.11 -5.89 -8.16
CA VAL A 216 1.90 -5.78 -6.71
C VAL A 216 3.24 -5.78 -6.00
N VAL A 217 3.49 -4.76 -5.19
CA VAL A 217 4.61 -4.71 -4.25
C VAL A 217 4.04 -4.79 -2.84
N ILE A 218 4.60 -5.67 -2.01
CA ILE A 218 4.16 -5.87 -0.63
C ILE A 218 5.22 -5.29 0.32
N GLU A 219 4.78 -4.39 1.19
CA GLU A 219 5.56 -3.82 2.29
C GLU A 219 5.02 -4.37 3.62
N GLU A 220 5.91 -4.92 4.45
CA GLU A 220 5.52 -5.41 5.76
C GLU A 220 5.33 -4.25 6.74
N PHE A 221 4.27 -4.31 7.54
CA PHE A 221 3.99 -3.34 8.58
C PHE A 221 3.95 -4.00 9.96
N ASN A 222 4.80 -3.52 10.88
CA ASN A 222 4.81 -4.01 12.25
C ASN A 222 3.66 -3.40 13.07
N GLY A 223 2.46 -3.96 12.91
CA GLY A 223 1.29 -3.57 13.68
C GLY A 223 1.26 -4.09 15.12
N THR A 224 2.22 -4.92 15.54
CA THR A 224 2.35 -5.35 16.95
C THR A 224 2.97 -4.24 17.81
N ASP A 225 3.88 -3.46 17.24
CA ASP A 225 4.47 -2.25 17.84
C ASP A 225 4.04 -1.01 17.05
N TRP A 226 2.72 -0.75 17.06
CA TRP A 226 2.09 0.25 16.19
C TRP A 226 2.62 1.66 16.41
N GLU A 227 2.82 2.06 17.67
CA GLU A 227 3.29 3.40 18.04
C GLU A 227 4.70 3.67 17.49
N LYS A 228 5.60 2.68 17.58
CA LYS A 228 6.95 2.79 17.01
C LYS A 228 6.90 2.75 15.48
N ALA A 229 6.19 1.77 14.91
CA ALA A 229 6.07 1.61 13.47
C ALA A 229 5.54 2.88 12.81
N MET A 230 4.53 3.54 13.38
CA MET A 230 4.02 4.80 12.85
C MET A 230 5.01 5.95 12.92
N LYS A 231 5.95 5.98 13.88
CA LYS A 231 6.99 7.03 13.90
C LYS A 231 8.00 6.84 12.78
N GLU A 232 8.33 5.59 12.47
CA GLU A 232 9.38 5.21 11.52
C GLU A 232 8.85 5.16 10.08
N HIS A 233 7.58 4.78 9.86
CA HIS A 233 6.97 4.68 8.54
C HIS A 233 6.60 6.05 7.97
N LYS A 234 7.27 6.44 6.88
CA LYS A 234 7.00 7.70 6.17
C LYS A 234 5.84 7.60 5.18
N THR A 235 5.57 6.41 4.64
CA THR A 235 4.66 6.19 3.50
C THR A 235 3.18 6.09 3.91
N ILE A 236 2.86 5.46 5.04
CA ILE A 236 1.46 5.11 5.36
C ILE A 236 0.60 6.28 5.85
N LYS A 237 1.20 7.34 6.44
CA LYS A 237 0.45 8.40 7.15
C LYS A 237 -0.37 9.33 6.27
N ASN A 238 -0.03 9.43 4.98
CA ASN A 238 -0.61 10.41 4.08
C ASN A 238 -1.44 9.78 2.95
N MET A 239 -1.56 8.45 2.91
CA MET A 239 -2.26 7.75 1.84
C MET A 239 -3.75 8.10 1.72
N SER A 240 -4.41 8.57 2.79
CA SER A 240 -5.80 9.06 2.70
C SER A 240 -5.94 10.56 2.49
N LYS A 241 -4.84 11.31 2.35
CA LYS A 241 -4.86 12.76 2.15
C LYS A 241 -4.61 13.17 0.70
N GLU A 242 -4.06 12.25 -0.11
CA GLU A 242 -3.61 12.48 -1.49
C GLU A 242 -4.40 11.66 -2.50
#